data_AF-A6KSA2-F1
#
_entry.id   AF-A6KSA2-F1
#
_cell.length_a   1.000
_cell.length_b   1.000
_cell.length_c   1.000
_cell.angle_alpha   90.00
_cell.angle_beta   90.00
_cell.angle_gamma   90.00
#
_symmetry.space_group_name_H-M   'P 1'
#
loop_
_entity.id
_entity.type
_entity.pdbx_description
1 polymer ?
#
loop_
_entity_poly.entity_id
_entity_poly.type
_entity_poly.pdbx_seq_one_letter_code
_entity_poly.pdbx_strand_id
1 'polypeptide(L)'
;MLSLVGRVASASASGALRGLNPLAALPQAQLLLRTAPAGVHPARDYAAQSSAAPKAGTATGQIVAVIGAVVDVQFDEGLPPILNALEVQGRESRLVLEVAQHLGESTVRTIAMDGTEGLVRGQKVLDSGAPIKIPVGPETLGRIMNVIGEPIDERGPIKTKQFAPIHAEAPEFIEMSVEQEILVTGIKVVDLLAPYAKGGKIGLFGGAGVGKTHSALTSMLRAQFAM
;
A
#
# COMPACT_ATOMS: atom_id res chain seq x y z
N MET A 1 -3.88 18.11 -55.92
CA MET A 1 -3.09 18.07 -57.16
C MET A 1 -2.60 19.47 -57.48
N LEU A 2 -1.52 19.93 -56.83
CA LEU A 2 -0.65 20.98 -57.35
C LEU A 2 0.74 20.78 -56.74
N SER A 3 1.68 20.50 -57.61
CA SER A 3 3.09 20.19 -57.39
C SER A 3 3.93 21.44 -57.13
N LEU A 4 4.99 21.34 -56.33
CA LEU A 4 6.29 21.89 -56.74
C LEU A 4 7.44 21.27 -55.93
N VAL A 5 8.39 20.71 -56.67
CA VAL A 5 9.65 20.10 -56.22
C VAL A 5 10.77 21.14 -56.37
N GLY A 6 11.61 21.26 -55.34
CA GLY A 6 13.08 21.28 -55.46
C GLY A 6 13.80 22.60 -55.78
N ARG A 7 14.74 22.98 -54.90
CA ARG A 7 16.19 23.08 -55.22
C ARG A 7 16.98 23.51 -53.99
N VAL A 8 17.89 22.64 -53.54
CA VAL A 8 19.01 22.99 -52.64
C VAL A 8 20.27 22.99 -53.51
N ALA A 9 21.01 24.09 -53.49
CA ALA A 9 22.28 24.25 -54.19
C ALA A 9 23.45 24.28 -53.21
N SER A 10 24.53 23.67 -53.69
CA SER A 10 25.84 23.32 -53.14
C SER A 10 26.83 24.48 -52.90
N ALA A 11 27.83 24.26 -52.02
CA ALA A 11 29.29 24.42 -52.27
C ALA A 11 30.06 24.22 -50.94
N SER A 12 30.75 23.11 -50.69
CA SER A 12 32.11 22.68 -51.10
C SER A 12 33.28 23.34 -50.35
N ALA A 13 34.08 22.49 -49.71
CA ALA A 13 35.23 22.78 -48.86
C ALA A 13 36.51 23.15 -49.61
N SER A 14 37.42 23.90 -48.98
CA SER A 14 38.87 23.73 -49.18
C SER A 14 39.74 24.42 -48.10
N GLY A 15 40.62 23.63 -47.46
CA GLY A 15 42.03 23.97 -47.17
C GLY A 15 42.40 24.94 -46.03
N ALA A 16 42.99 24.41 -44.95
CA ALA A 16 44.42 24.63 -44.57
C ALA A 16 44.66 24.37 -43.06
N LEU A 17 45.43 23.33 -42.78
CA LEU A 17 45.99 22.96 -41.48
C LEU A 17 47.11 23.95 -41.06
N ARG A 18 47.15 24.38 -39.80
CA ARG A 18 48.40 24.55 -39.01
C ARG A 18 48.16 24.98 -37.56
N GLY A 19 48.58 24.12 -36.63
CA GLY A 19 49.12 24.52 -35.33
C GLY A 19 48.12 24.76 -34.19
N LEU A 20 47.85 23.72 -33.38
CA LEU A 20 47.44 23.91 -31.99
C LEU A 20 48.22 22.95 -31.10
N ASN A 21 49.08 23.55 -30.27
CA ASN A 21 49.90 22.94 -29.23
C ASN A 21 48.99 22.62 -28.03
N PRO A 22 49.00 21.42 -27.42
CA PRO A 22 47.99 21.03 -26.43
C PRO A 22 48.33 21.42 -24.99
N LEU A 23 48.89 22.62 -24.75
CA LEU A 23 49.23 23.10 -23.41
C LEU A 23 49.16 24.64 -23.32
N ALA A 24 47.95 25.19 -23.29
CA ALA A 24 47.73 26.57 -22.86
C ALA A 24 46.43 26.63 -22.04
N ALA A 25 46.57 27.05 -20.79
CA ALA A 25 45.53 27.12 -19.77
C ALA A 25 44.37 28.05 -20.18
N LEU A 26 43.14 27.60 -19.96
CA LEU A 26 41.95 28.45 -20.04
C LEU A 26 41.66 29.06 -18.65
N PRO A 27 41.41 30.38 -18.56
CA PRO A 27 41.08 31.05 -17.31
C PRO A 27 39.66 30.69 -16.83
N GLN A 28 39.55 30.37 -15.54
CA GLN A 28 38.29 30.07 -14.85
C GLN A 28 37.47 31.35 -14.63
N ALA A 29 36.71 31.80 -15.62
CA ALA A 29 35.54 32.67 -15.41
C ALA A 29 34.85 32.98 -16.75
N GLN A 30 33.92 32.11 -17.17
CA GLN A 30 32.75 32.45 -18.00
C GLN A 30 32.10 31.15 -18.53
N LEU A 31 31.19 30.55 -17.75
CA LEU A 31 30.06 29.81 -18.31
C LEU A 31 28.94 29.64 -17.27
N LEU A 32 28.40 30.77 -16.81
CA LEU A 32 27.03 30.82 -16.31
C LEU A 32 26.10 30.78 -17.52
N LEU A 33 25.33 29.70 -17.66
CA LEU A 33 23.91 29.65 -18.07
C LEU A 33 23.59 28.29 -18.72
N ARG A 34 23.36 27.28 -17.88
CA ARG A 34 22.50 26.15 -18.23
C ARG A 34 21.45 26.02 -17.14
N THR A 35 20.39 26.79 -17.31
CA THR A 35 19.12 26.63 -16.62
C THR A 35 18.61 25.20 -16.81
N ALA A 36 18.39 24.49 -15.71
CA ALA A 36 17.64 23.25 -15.71
C ALA A 36 16.24 23.50 -16.30
N PRO A 37 15.69 22.63 -17.16
CA PRO A 37 14.29 22.73 -17.50
C PRO A 37 13.48 22.37 -16.25
N ALA A 38 12.86 23.38 -15.64
CA ALA A 38 11.76 23.18 -14.71
C ALA A 38 10.63 22.49 -15.48
N GLY A 39 10.58 21.16 -15.36
CA GLY A 39 9.45 20.36 -15.79
C GLY A 39 8.26 20.65 -14.88
N VAL A 40 7.46 21.65 -15.27
CA VAL A 40 6.13 21.88 -14.73
C VAL A 40 5.27 20.70 -15.18
N HIS A 41 5.15 19.68 -14.34
CA HIS A 41 4.05 18.73 -14.44
C HIS A 41 2.90 19.29 -13.60
N PRO A 42 1.74 19.64 -14.19
CA PRO A 42 0.59 20.02 -13.41
C PRO A 42 0.21 18.81 -12.55
N ALA A 43 0.22 18.99 -11.23
CA ALA A 43 -0.37 18.04 -10.31
C ALA A 43 -1.79 17.74 -10.80
N ARG A 44 -2.05 16.49 -11.14
CA ARG A 44 -3.39 16.05 -11.50
C ARG A 44 -4.18 15.96 -10.21
N ASP A 45 -4.78 17.07 -9.82
CA ASP A 45 -5.75 17.20 -8.73
C ASP A 45 -7.06 16.49 -9.13
N TYR A 46 -7.02 15.16 -9.23
CA TYR A 46 -8.23 14.31 -9.25
C TYR A 46 -8.48 13.68 -7.89
N ALA A 47 -7.69 14.02 -6.87
CA ALA A 47 -8.09 13.80 -5.49
C ALA A 47 -9.22 14.77 -5.19
N ALA A 48 -10.44 14.24 -4.99
CA ALA A 48 -11.51 14.99 -4.36
C ALA A 48 -10.92 15.73 -3.15
N GLN A 49 -11.13 17.05 -3.08
CA GLN A 49 -10.69 17.86 -1.95
C GLN A 49 -11.17 17.17 -0.68
N SER A 50 -10.25 16.52 0.05
CA SER A 50 -10.55 15.97 1.36
C SER A 50 -10.94 17.18 2.20
N SER A 51 -12.23 17.25 2.51
CA SER A 51 -12.75 18.11 3.55
C SER A 51 -11.93 17.89 4.82
N ALA A 52 -11.80 18.96 5.60
CA ALA A 52 -10.93 19.10 6.76
C ALA A 52 -10.72 17.80 7.55
N ALA A 53 -9.46 17.52 7.92
CA ALA A 53 -9.11 16.42 8.81
C ALA A 53 -10.09 16.37 9.99
N PRO A 54 -10.89 15.32 10.14
CA PRO A 54 -11.88 15.26 11.20
C PRO A 54 -11.12 15.24 12.52
N LYS A 55 -11.60 16.06 13.45
CA LYS A 55 -11.04 16.21 14.79
C LYS A 55 -10.97 14.81 15.42
N ALA A 56 -9.76 14.31 15.67
CA ALA A 56 -9.55 13.08 16.41
C ALA A 56 -10.17 13.26 17.80
N GLY A 57 -11.36 12.70 17.98
CA GLY A 57 -12.13 12.86 19.20
C GLY A 57 -13.30 11.91 19.14
N THR A 58 -13.39 11.09 20.19
CA THR A 58 -14.50 10.30 20.74
C THR A 58 -15.92 10.66 20.24
N ALA A 59 -16.14 10.60 18.93
CA ALA A 59 -17.45 10.73 18.35
C ALA A 59 -18.21 9.46 18.73
N THR A 60 -19.41 9.64 19.26
CA THR A 60 -20.26 8.52 19.66
C THR A 60 -21.36 8.37 18.64
N GLY A 61 -21.47 7.16 18.09
CA GLY A 61 -22.53 6.78 17.18
C GLY A 61 -23.48 5.77 17.81
N GLN A 62 -24.58 5.51 17.10
CA GLN A 62 -25.55 4.50 17.45
C GLN A 62 -25.82 3.59 16.25
N ILE A 63 -25.99 2.29 16.51
CA ILE A 63 -26.31 1.33 15.45
C ILE A 63 -27.74 1.56 14.95
N VAL A 64 -27.91 1.79 13.65
CA VAL A 64 -29.22 1.96 13.01
C VAL A 64 -29.72 0.66 12.40
N ALA A 65 -28.82 -0.08 11.74
CA ALA A 65 -29.15 -1.34 11.08
C ALA A 65 -27.99 -2.34 11.13
N VAL A 66 -28.33 -3.62 11.11
CA VAL A 66 -27.40 -4.75 11.06
C VAL A 66 -27.89 -5.68 9.95
N ILE A 67 -27.07 -5.88 8.92
CA ILE A 67 -27.37 -6.70 7.74
C ILE A 67 -26.19 -7.65 7.53
N GLY A 68 -26.25 -8.82 8.16
CA GLY A 68 -25.13 -9.76 8.17
C GLY A 68 -23.89 -9.13 8.80
N ALA A 69 -22.76 -9.12 8.07
CA ALA A 69 -21.51 -8.49 8.50
C ALA A 69 -21.49 -6.96 8.30
N VAL A 70 -22.51 -6.38 7.66
CA VAL A 70 -22.61 -4.95 7.42
C VAL A 70 -23.41 -4.29 8.53
N VAL A 71 -22.85 -3.27 9.17
CA VAL A 71 -23.50 -2.53 10.25
C VAL A 71 -23.53 -1.05 9.87
N ASP A 72 -24.72 -0.46 9.86
CA ASP A 72 -24.89 0.97 9.62
C ASP A 72 -24.93 1.70 10.98
N VAL A 73 -24.06 2.68 11.15
CA VAL A 73 -23.89 3.45 12.39
C VAL A 73 -24.14 4.93 12.09
N GLN A 74 -25.02 5.55 12.85
CA GLN A 74 -25.32 6.97 12.75
C GLN A 74 -24.60 7.75 13.84
N PHE A 75 -23.97 8.85 13.48
CA PHE A 75 -23.27 9.76 14.37
C PHE A 75 -24.04 11.08 14.49
N ASP A 76 -24.13 11.63 15.69
CA ASP A 76 -24.80 12.92 15.91
C ASP A 76 -23.93 14.08 15.40
N GLU A 77 -22.64 14.05 15.75
CA GLU A 77 -21.62 15.00 15.29
C GLU A 77 -20.29 14.27 15.07
N GLY A 78 -19.47 14.77 14.12
CA GLY A 78 -18.14 14.22 13.86
C GLY A 78 -18.18 12.89 13.12
N LEU A 79 -18.42 12.94 11.81
CA LEU A 79 -18.46 11.74 10.97
C LEU A 79 -17.05 11.13 10.85
N PRO A 80 -16.82 9.88 11.29
CA PRO A 80 -15.51 9.25 11.17
C PRO A 80 -15.09 9.08 9.71
N PRO A 81 -13.80 9.25 9.38
CA PRO A 81 -13.31 9.06 8.03
C PRO A 81 -13.48 7.60 7.56
N ILE A 82 -13.39 7.38 6.25
CA ILE A 82 -13.33 6.02 5.71
C ILE A 82 -12.06 5.34 6.22
N LEU A 83 -12.11 4.03 6.44
CA LEU A 83 -11.07 3.17 7.02
C LEU A 83 -10.83 3.34 8.52
N ASN A 84 -11.59 4.21 9.21
CA ASN A 84 -11.48 4.32 10.65
C ASN A 84 -12.08 3.09 11.36
N ALA A 85 -11.48 2.72 12.49
CA ALA A 85 -12.01 1.69 13.35
C ALA A 85 -13.01 2.29 14.36
N LEU A 86 -14.13 1.61 14.54
CA LEU A 86 -15.14 1.91 15.53
C LEU A 86 -15.29 0.74 16.49
N GLU A 87 -15.55 1.00 17.77
CA GLU A 87 -15.70 -0.03 18.79
C GLU A 87 -17.10 -0.04 19.40
N VAL A 88 -17.77 -1.18 19.32
CA VAL A 88 -19.12 -1.36 19.88
C VAL A 88 -19.04 -1.53 21.40
N GLN A 89 -19.81 -0.73 22.13
CA GLN A 89 -19.82 -0.74 23.60
C GLN A 89 -20.83 -1.73 24.18
N GLY A 90 -20.56 -2.23 25.38
CA GLY A 90 -21.49 -3.07 26.14
C GLY A 90 -21.55 -4.53 25.65
N ARG A 91 -20.46 -5.05 25.11
CA ARG A 91 -20.27 -6.46 24.77
C ARG A 91 -19.17 -7.07 25.65
N GLU A 92 -19.26 -8.38 25.88
CA GLU A 92 -18.21 -9.15 26.56
C GLU A 92 -16.97 -9.31 25.69
N SER A 93 -17.17 -9.62 24.40
CA SER A 93 -16.10 -9.65 23.39
C SER A 93 -15.99 -8.30 22.68
N ARG A 94 -14.75 -7.90 22.42
CA ARG A 94 -14.44 -6.67 21.70
C ARG A 94 -14.83 -6.83 20.22
N LEU A 95 -15.82 -6.05 19.78
CA LEU A 95 -16.22 -6.00 18.38
C LEU A 95 -15.77 -4.68 17.75
N VAL A 96 -14.91 -4.80 16.75
CA VAL A 96 -14.43 -3.67 15.94
C VAL A 96 -15.18 -3.65 14.61
N LEU A 97 -15.62 -2.47 14.21
CA LEU A 97 -16.21 -2.19 12.91
C LEU A 97 -15.28 -1.28 12.13
N GLU A 98 -15.08 -1.52 10.84
CA GLU A 98 -14.31 -0.63 9.96
C GLU A 98 -15.28 0.19 9.09
N VAL A 99 -15.08 1.51 9.03
CA VAL A 99 -15.87 2.36 8.14
C VAL A 99 -15.51 2.11 6.68
N ALA A 100 -16.45 1.61 5.88
CA ALA A 100 -16.23 1.34 4.47
C ALA A 100 -16.69 2.49 3.55
N GLN A 101 -17.78 3.18 3.92
CA GLN A 101 -18.33 4.29 3.14
C GLN A 101 -19.25 5.18 3.98
N HIS A 102 -19.49 6.40 3.51
CA HIS A 102 -20.49 7.32 4.05
C HIS A 102 -21.78 7.21 3.24
N LEU A 103 -22.92 7.01 3.91
CA LEU A 103 -24.22 6.86 3.25
C LEU A 103 -24.99 8.19 3.11
N GLY A 104 -24.59 9.21 3.87
CA GLY A 104 -25.36 10.45 4.05
C GLY A 104 -26.12 10.46 5.38
N GLU A 105 -26.78 11.57 5.71
CA GLU A 105 -27.56 11.72 6.96
C GLU A 105 -26.77 11.37 8.24
N SER A 106 -25.48 11.74 8.25
CA SER A 106 -24.51 11.40 9.29
C SER A 106 -24.40 9.89 9.59
N THR A 107 -24.72 9.05 8.61
CA THR A 107 -24.64 7.59 8.71
C THR A 107 -23.44 7.06 7.93
N VAL A 108 -22.69 6.18 8.57
CA VAL A 108 -21.60 5.41 7.96
C VAL A 108 -21.97 3.95 7.83
N ARG A 109 -21.56 3.33 6.73
CA ARG A 109 -21.64 1.89 6.55
C ARG A 109 -20.32 1.27 6.95
N THR A 110 -20.40 0.29 7.82
CA THR A 110 -19.25 -0.35 8.41
C THR A 110 -19.26 -1.86 8.15
N ILE A 111 -18.08 -2.47 8.17
CA ILE A 111 -17.89 -3.91 8.08
C ILE A 111 -17.42 -4.40 9.43
N ALA A 112 -18.11 -5.39 9.99
CA ALA A 112 -17.73 -6.01 11.24
C ALA A 112 -16.54 -6.95 11.04
N MET A 113 -15.54 -6.84 11.92
CA MET A 113 -14.35 -7.69 11.90
C MET A 113 -14.57 -9.06 12.58
N ASP A 114 -15.69 -9.21 13.28
CA ASP A 114 -16.11 -10.44 13.95
C ASP A 114 -17.65 -10.56 13.88
N GLY A 115 -18.21 -11.63 14.46
CA GLY A 115 -19.64 -11.91 14.48
C GLY A 115 -20.51 -10.76 14.99
N THR A 116 -21.59 -10.46 14.25
CA THR A 116 -22.56 -9.40 14.57
C THR A 116 -23.74 -9.90 15.41
N GLU A 117 -23.70 -11.13 15.89
CA GLU A 117 -24.74 -11.69 16.75
C GLU A 117 -24.87 -10.87 18.03
N GLY A 118 -26.10 -10.69 18.50
CA GLY A 118 -26.39 -9.93 19.71
C GLY A 118 -26.28 -8.41 19.57
N LEU A 119 -25.99 -7.88 18.37
CA LEU A 119 -26.09 -6.43 18.14
C LEU A 119 -27.54 -5.97 18.15
N VAL A 120 -27.77 -4.86 18.86
CA VAL A 120 -29.08 -4.22 18.95
C VAL A 120 -29.02 -2.80 18.38
N ARG A 121 -30.13 -2.37 17.78
CA ARG A 121 -30.25 -0.98 17.31
C ARG A 121 -30.23 -0.02 18.51
N GLY A 122 -29.63 1.15 18.33
CA GLY A 122 -29.38 2.12 19.39
C GLY A 122 -28.17 1.80 20.27
N GLN A 123 -27.48 0.67 20.05
CA GLN A 123 -26.25 0.37 20.79
C GLN A 123 -25.17 1.40 20.47
N LYS A 124 -24.47 1.83 21.51
CA LYS A 124 -23.42 2.85 21.40
C LYS A 124 -22.18 2.30 20.72
N VAL A 125 -21.62 3.10 19.83
CA VAL A 125 -20.39 2.83 19.09
C VAL A 125 -19.45 4.01 19.32
N LEU A 126 -18.19 3.73 19.64
CA LEU A 126 -17.16 4.75 19.83
C LEU A 126 -16.25 4.81 18.61
N ASP A 127 -15.98 6.01 18.11
CA ASP A 127 -14.92 6.22 17.15
C ASP A 127 -13.54 6.15 17.84
N SER A 128 -12.66 5.30 17.32
CA SER A 128 -11.28 5.21 17.81
C SER A 128 -10.39 6.33 17.28
N GLY A 129 -10.83 7.05 16.25
CA GLY A 129 -10.09 8.15 15.63
C GLY A 129 -8.91 7.70 14.77
N ALA A 130 -8.68 6.40 14.61
CA ALA A 130 -7.66 5.86 13.71
C ALA A 130 -8.13 4.56 13.03
N PRO A 131 -7.47 4.14 11.93
CA PRO A 131 -7.68 2.82 11.36
C PRO A 131 -7.32 1.70 12.34
N ILE A 132 -7.73 0.47 12.01
CA ILE A 132 -7.32 -0.71 12.79
C ILE A 132 -5.79 -0.78 12.83
N LYS A 133 -5.24 -0.78 14.05
CA LYS A 133 -3.80 -0.89 14.31
C LYS A 133 -3.47 -2.24 14.91
N ILE A 134 -2.48 -2.90 14.33
CA ILE A 134 -2.02 -4.22 14.75
C ILE A 134 -0.60 -4.15 15.33
N PRO A 135 -0.25 -5.03 16.29
CA PRO A 135 1.10 -5.11 16.79
C PRO A 135 2.06 -5.58 15.70
N VAL A 136 3.20 -4.91 15.57
CA VAL A 136 4.27 -5.28 14.63
C VAL A 136 5.61 -5.35 15.36
N GLY A 137 6.62 -5.93 14.70
CA GLY A 137 7.98 -6.07 15.23
C GLY A 137 8.38 -7.53 15.45
N PRO A 138 9.65 -7.78 15.82
CA PRO A 138 10.16 -9.13 16.04
C PRO A 138 9.41 -9.92 17.13
N GLU A 139 8.74 -9.23 18.06
CA GLU A 139 7.97 -9.82 19.16
C GLU A 139 6.71 -10.57 18.69
N THR A 140 6.28 -10.34 17.45
CA THR A 140 5.13 -11.02 16.84
C THR A 140 5.50 -12.34 16.17
N LEU A 141 6.80 -12.62 15.97
CA LEU A 141 7.27 -13.83 15.28
C LEU A 141 6.86 -15.09 16.04
N GLY A 142 6.24 -16.03 15.32
CA GLY A 142 5.74 -17.28 15.89
C GLY A 142 4.51 -17.15 16.79
N ARG A 143 3.85 -15.98 16.80
CA ARG A 143 2.55 -15.76 17.42
C ARG A 143 1.43 -15.92 16.39
N ILE A 144 0.24 -16.30 16.83
CA ILE A 144 -0.97 -16.31 15.99
C ILE A 144 -1.86 -15.18 16.46
N MET A 145 -2.24 -14.29 15.55
CA MET A 145 -3.10 -13.13 15.82
C MET A 145 -4.29 -13.10 14.86
N ASN A 146 -5.38 -12.49 15.31
CA ASN A 146 -6.55 -12.21 14.48
C ASN A 146 -6.41 -10.90 13.69
N VAL A 147 -7.44 -10.54 12.93
CA VAL A 147 -7.44 -9.35 12.04
C VAL A 147 -7.31 -8.02 12.79
N ILE A 148 -7.74 -7.97 14.05
CA ILE A 148 -7.64 -6.78 14.92
C ILE A 148 -6.35 -6.75 15.74
N GLY A 149 -5.45 -7.72 15.54
CA GLY A 149 -4.14 -7.78 16.18
C GLY A 149 -4.12 -8.43 17.57
N GLU A 150 -5.20 -9.08 17.99
CA GLU A 150 -5.26 -9.78 19.27
C GLU A 150 -4.71 -11.21 19.15
N PRO A 151 -3.93 -11.69 20.14
CA PRO A 151 -3.38 -13.04 20.12
C PRO A 151 -4.47 -14.08 20.34
N ILE A 152 -4.50 -15.11 19.50
CA ILE A 152 -5.42 -16.26 19.60
C ILE A 152 -4.68 -17.57 19.91
N ASP A 153 -3.43 -17.47 20.34
CA ASP A 153 -2.54 -18.62 20.58
C ASP A 153 -2.46 -19.05 22.05
N GLU A 154 -3.29 -18.49 22.94
CA GLU A 154 -3.32 -18.77 24.39
C GLU A 154 -1.99 -18.52 25.12
N ARG A 155 -1.02 -17.82 24.50
CA ARG A 155 0.32 -17.54 25.06
C ARG A 155 0.42 -16.18 25.75
N GLY A 156 -0.73 -15.61 26.14
CA GLY A 156 -0.83 -14.29 26.76
C GLY A 156 -0.65 -13.12 25.77
N PRO A 157 -0.57 -11.86 26.27
CA PRO A 157 -0.53 -10.68 25.41
C PRO A 157 0.79 -10.55 24.62
N ILE A 158 0.71 -9.98 23.42
CA ILE A 158 1.89 -9.63 22.62
C ILE A 158 2.44 -8.30 23.15
N LYS A 159 3.61 -8.35 23.79
CA LYS A 159 4.30 -7.16 24.30
C LYS A 159 5.14 -6.54 23.18
N THR A 160 4.56 -5.62 22.41
CA THR A 160 5.29 -4.80 21.45
C THR A 160 5.18 -3.32 21.78
N LYS A 161 6.18 -2.55 21.34
CA LYS A 161 6.17 -1.08 21.39
C LYS A 161 5.64 -0.47 20.09
N GLN A 162 5.55 -1.27 19.01
CA GLN A 162 5.25 -0.79 17.67
C GLN A 162 3.88 -1.30 17.22
N PHE A 163 3.06 -0.36 16.74
CA PHE A 163 1.76 -0.65 16.14
C PHE A 163 1.69 0.01 14.78
N ALA A 164 1.22 -0.71 13.77
CA ALA A 164 1.04 -0.21 12.42
C ALA A 164 -0.43 -0.31 11.98
N PRO A 165 -0.95 0.67 11.23
CA PRO A 165 -2.27 0.56 10.62
C PRO A 165 -2.27 -0.52 9.53
N ILE A 166 -3.38 -1.23 9.37
CA ILE A 166 -3.53 -2.23 8.29
C ILE A 166 -3.66 -1.58 6.91
N HIS A 167 -4.14 -0.33 6.87
CA HIS A 167 -4.22 0.48 5.67
C HIS A 167 -2.94 1.30 5.54
N ALA A 168 -2.14 0.97 4.54
CA ALA A 168 -0.91 1.67 4.21
C ALA A 168 -0.89 1.98 2.71
N GLU A 169 -0.39 3.16 2.36
CA GLU A 169 -0.17 3.54 0.97
C GLU A 169 0.88 2.63 0.33
N ALA A 170 0.75 2.43 -0.99
CA ALA A 170 1.75 1.69 -1.73
C ALA A 170 3.09 2.46 -1.73
N PRO A 171 4.24 1.75 -1.74
CA PRO A 171 5.54 2.39 -1.88
C PRO A 171 5.62 3.25 -3.14
N GLU A 172 6.35 4.37 -3.06
CA GLU A 172 6.52 5.25 -4.21
C GLU A 172 7.38 4.61 -5.30
N PHE A 173 7.21 5.05 -6.55
CA PHE A 173 7.96 4.52 -7.69
C PHE A 173 9.49 4.61 -7.52
N ILE A 174 9.97 5.63 -6.80
CA ILE A 174 11.41 5.86 -6.54
C ILE A 174 11.97 4.82 -5.55
N GLU A 175 11.13 4.29 -4.67
CA GLU A 175 11.52 3.29 -3.67
C GLU A 175 11.50 1.86 -4.23
N MET A 176 10.97 1.66 -5.44
CA MET A 176 10.91 0.36 -6.07
C MET A 176 12.28 -0.05 -6.61
N SER A 177 12.80 -1.19 -6.15
CA SER A 177 14.02 -1.78 -6.71
C SER A 177 13.76 -2.39 -8.08
N VAL A 178 14.70 -2.20 -9.00
CA VAL A 178 14.72 -2.82 -10.34
C VAL A 178 15.57 -4.09 -10.40
N GLU A 179 16.20 -4.46 -9.29
CA GLU A 179 17.09 -5.63 -9.23
C GLU A 179 16.28 -6.93 -9.29
N GLN A 180 16.67 -7.81 -10.21
CA GLN A 180 16.06 -9.12 -10.38
C GLN A 180 17.01 -10.19 -9.84
N GLU A 181 16.78 -10.61 -8.60
CA GLU A 181 17.47 -11.75 -8.00
C GLU A 181 16.59 -13.01 -8.04
N ILE A 182 17.17 -14.17 -8.35
CA ILE A 182 16.44 -15.44 -8.33
C ILE A 182 16.39 -15.98 -6.90
N LEU A 183 15.19 -16.34 -6.44
CA LEU A 183 14.94 -17.08 -5.21
C LEU A 183 15.03 -18.59 -5.52
N VAL A 184 16.14 -19.21 -5.15
CA VAL A 184 16.35 -20.66 -5.34
C VAL A 184 15.46 -21.43 -4.36
N THR A 185 14.52 -22.22 -4.88
CA THR A 185 13.52 -22.92 -4.06
C THR A 185 13.91 -24.38 -3.74
N GLY A 186 14.82 -24.98 -4.50
CA GLY A 186 15.16 -26.40 -4.42
C GLY A 186 14.11 -27.31 -5.04
N ILE A 187 13.04 -26.75 -5.64
CA ILE A 187 11.98 -27.51 -6.30
C ILE A 187 12.29 -27.53 -7.80
N LYS A 188 12.74 -28.68 -8.30
CA LYS A 188 13.20 -28.85 -9.69
C LYS A 188 12.26 -28.25 -10.75
N VAL A 189 10.95 -28.47 -10.61
CA VAL A 189 9.97 -27.97 -11.59
C VAL A 189 9.84 -26.45 -11.54
N VAL A 190 9.95 -25.85 -10.35
CA VAL A 190 9.87 -24.39 -10.16
C VAL A 190 11.16 -23.75 -10.64
N ASP A 191 12.32 -24.19 -10.14
CA ASP A 191 13.60 -23.57 -10.46
C ASP A 191 13.97 -23.69 -11.96
N LEU A 192 13.52 -24.76 -12.64
CA LEU A 192 13.80 -24.98 -14.07
C LEU A 192 12.81 -24.27 -15.00
N LEU A 193 11.49 -24.34 -14.70
CA LEU A 193 10.46 -23.88 -15.64
C LEU A 193 9.92 -22.48 -15.32
N ALA A 194 9.87 -22.11 -14.04
CA ALA A 194 9.27 -20.86 -13.58
C ALA A 194 10.01 -20.34 -12.33
N PRO A 195 11.29 -19.92 -12.48
CA PRO A 195 12.11 -19.47 -11.36
C PRO A 195 11.47 -18.25 -10.69
N TYR A 196 11.47 -18.24 -9.35
CA TYR A 196 10.88 -17.16 -8.57
C TYR A 196 11.86 -16.00 -8.43
N ALA A 197 11.38 -14.77 -8.60
CA ALA A 197 12.17 -13.57 -8.30
C ALA A 197 12.01 -13.22 -6.81
N LYS A 198 13.12 -12.93 -6.13
CA LYS A 198 13.13 -12.45 -4.75
C LYS A 198 12.46 -11.07 -4.68
N GLY A 199 11.56 -10.88 -3.72
CA GLY A 199 10.72 -9.68 -3.64
C GLY A 199 9.59 -9.63 -4.68
N GLY A 200 9.47 -10.64 -5.54
CA GLY A 200 8.37 -10.78 -6.49
C GLY A 200 7.06 -11.28 -5.85
N LYS A 201 5.94 -11.04 -6.53
CA LYS A 201 4.63 -11.59 -6.17
C LYS A 201 4.40 -12.90 -6.92
N ILE A 202 4.16 -14.00 -6.21
CA ILE A 202 4.01 -15.34 -6.78
C ILE A 202 2.57 -15.82 -6.55
N GLY A 203 1.90 -16.25 -7.62
CA GLY A 203 0.56 -16.84 -7.55
C GLY A 203 0.60 -18.36 -7.63
N LEU A 204 -0.05 -19.04 -6.68
CA LEU A 204 -0.21 -20.50 -6.69
C LEU A 204 -1.62 -20.87 -7.14
N PHE A 205 -1.79 -21.17 -8.43
CA PHE A 205 -3.09 -21.52 -9.01
C PHE A 205 -3.30 -23.04 -9.04
N GLY A 206 -4.51 -23.48 -8.69
CA GLY A 206 -4.90 -24.89 -8.77
C GLY A 206 -6.17 -25.23 -8.00
N GLY A 207 -6.76 -26.40 -8.27
CA GLY A 207 -7.99 -26.88 -7.64
C GLY A 207 -7.82 -27.38 -6.19
N ALA A 208 -8.89 -27.88 -5.59
CA ALA A 208 -8.80 -28.58 -4.30
C ALA A 208 -7.97 -29.87 -4.44
N GLY A 209 -7.16 -30.20 -3.43
CA GLY A 209 -6.37 -31.45 -3.41
C GLY A 209 -5.10 -31.47 -4.27
N VAL A 210 -4.81 -30.42 -5.06
CA VAL A 210 -3.63 -30.40 -5.97
C VAL A 210 -2.29 -30.08 -5.28
N GLY A 211 -2.24 -30.07 -3.94
CA GLY A 211 -0.98 -29.89 -3.21
C GLY A 211 -0.50 -28.45 -3.01
N LYS A 212 -1.35 -27.42 -3.17
CA LYS A 212 -0.97 -26.00 -2.93
C LYS A 212 -0.37 -25.77 -1.54
N THR A 213 -1.02 -26.30 -0.50
CA THR A 213 -0.56 -26.13 0.89
C THR A 213 0.64 -27.04 1.18
N HIS A 214 0.50 -28.35 0.93
CA HIS A 214 1.49 -29.34 1.33
C HIS A 214 2.74 -29.35 0.45
N SER A 215 2.56 -29.46 -0.87
CA SER A 215 3.66 -29.67 -1.80
C SER A 215 4.32 -28.38 -2.27
N ALA A 216 3.61 -27.25 -2.28
CA ALA A 216 4.16 -25.97 -2.71
C ALA A 216 4.49 -25.05 -1.52
N LEU A 217 3.52 -24.70 -0.67
CA LEU A 217 3.75 -23.73 0.40
C LEU A 217 4.67 -24.27 1.50
N THR A 218 4.37 -25.45 2.06
CA THR A 218 5.18 -26.04 3.15
C THR A 218 6.59 -26.39 2.70
N SER A 219 6.77 -26.94 1.50
CA SER A 219 8.08 -27.29 0.96
C SER A 219 8.94 -26.05 0.71
N MET A 220 8.36 -24.97 0.17
CA MET A 220 9.04 -23.71 -0.07
C MET A 220 9.47 -23.05 1.25
N LEU A 221 8.59 -23.01 2.26
CA LEU A 221 8.95 -22.51 3.60
C LEU A 221 10.12 -23.30 4.17
N ARG A 222 10.07 -24.64 4.11
CA ARG A 222 11.17 -25.47 4.60
C ARG A 222 12.46 -25.22 3.85
N ALA A 223 12.43 -25.09 2.52
CA ALA A 223 13.63 -24.85 1.73
C ALA A 223 14.28 -23.49 2.04
N GLN A 224 13.48 -22.44 2.24
CA GLN A 224 13.99 -21.09 2.51
C GLN A 224 14.54 -20.92 3.93
N PHE A 225 13.90 -21.52 4.93
CA PHE A 225 14.31 -21.37 6.33
C PHE A 225 15.29 -22.46 6.82
N ALA A 226 15.57 -23.49 6.01
CA ALA A 226 16.58 -24.50 6.30
C ALA A 226 17.95 -24.21 5.68
N MET A 227 18.06 -23.19 4.84
CA MET A 227 19.33 -22.65 4.32
C MET A 227 19.79 -21.47 5.18
#